data_AF-W2M6E4-F1
#
_entry.id   AF-W2M6E4-F1
#
_cell.length_a   1.000
_cell.length_b   1.000
_cell.length_c   1.000
_cell.angle_alpha   90.00
_cell.angle_beta   90.00
_cell.angle_gamma   90.00
#
_symmetry.space_group_name_H-M   'P 1'
#
loop_
_entity.id
_entity.type
_entity.pdbx_description
1 polymer ?
#
loop_
_entity_poly.entity_id
_entity_poly.type
_entity_poly.pdbx_seq_one_letter_code
_entity_poly.pdbx_strand_id
1 'polypeptide(L)'
;MVVLSDTEKYARAVAVFEPLIEKLCTLSTIDYYQQMSKWKAVIEKDIAESGAETTSATTVAQGDSDSDSFLDQLDYADAMAIIEAEQGLAME
;
A
#
# COMPACT_ATOMS: atom_id res chain seq x y z
N MET A 1 10.44 18.95 -22.67
CA MET A 1 10.13 17.93 -21.65
C MET A 1 10.35 18.58 -20.29
N VAL A 2 9.30 18.80 -19.51
CA VAL A 2 9.42 19.38 -18.16
C VAL A 2 9.66 18.20 -17.21
N VAL A 3 10.90 18.03 -16.76
CA VAL A 3 11.23 17.04 -15.74
C VAL A 3 10.97 17.73 -14.40
N LEU A 4 9.92 17.28 -13.72
CA LEU A 4 9.64 17.74 -12.36
C LEU A 4 10.74 17.26 -11.43
N SER A 5 11.17 18.15 -10.54
CA SER A 5 11.97 17.78 -9.36
C SER A 5 11.19 16.79 -8.50
N ASP A 6 11.91 16.01 -7.69
CA ASP A 6 11.26 15.02 -6.83
C ASP A 6 10.32 15.67 -5.80
N THR A 7 10.64 16.90 -5.36
CA THR A 7 9.76 17.73 -4.54
C THR A 7 8.44 18.05 -5.25
N GLU A 8 8.47 18.40 -6.53
CA GLU A 8 7.26 18.69 -7.31
C GLU A 8 6.44 17.42 -7.58
N LYS A 9 7.09 16.27 -7.81
CA LYS A 9 6.40 14.99 -7.94
C LYS A 9 5.70 14.60 -6.64
N TYR A 10 6.39 14.76 -5.51
CA TYR A 10 5.84 14.47 -4.19
C TYR A 10 4.68 15.42 -3.86
N ALA A 11 4.84 16.72 -4.06
CA ALA A 11 3.78 17.70 -3.83
C ALA A 11 2.54 17.41 -4.68
N ARG A 12 2.73 16.98 -5.93
CA ARG A 12 1.63 16.56 -6.80
C ARG A 12 0.95 15.28 -6.30
N ALA A 13 1.72 14.29 -5.84
CA ALA A 13 1.16 13.08 -5.26
C ALA A 13 0.32 13.41 -4.01
N VAL A 14 0.87 14.20 -3.09
CA VAL A 14 0.16 14.66 -1.89
C VAL A 14 -1.14 15.36 -2.26
N ALA A 15 -1.09 16.34 -3.17
CA ALA A 15 -2.29 17.07 -3.60
C ALA A 15 -3.39 16.18 -4.21
N VAL A 16 -3.03 15.02 -4.76
CA VAL A 16 -3.98 14.03 -5.31
C VAL A 16 -4.52 13.09 -4.21
N PHE A 17 -3.66 12.63 -3.31
CA PHE A 17 -4.01 11.63 -2.31
C PHE A 17 -4.65 12.21 -1.05
N GLU A 18 -4.29 13.42 -0.64
CA GLU A 18 -4.82 14.08 0.55
C GLU A 18 -6.36 14.16 0.57
N PRO A 19 -7.05 14.65 -0.49
CA PRO A 19 -8.52 14.66 -0.49
C PRO A 19 -9.15 13.26 -0.50
N LEU A 20 -8.43 12.25 -1.01
CA LEU A 20 -8.89 10.86 -0.97
C LEU A 20 -8.80 10.29 0.45
N ILE A 21 -7.69 10.55 1.15
CA ILE A 21 -7.48 10.13 2.53
C ILE A 21 -8.51 10.79 3.44
N GLU A 22 -8.72 12.11 3.32
CA GLU A 22 -9.74 12.83 4.09
C GLU A 22 -11.13 12.20 3.91
N LYS A 23 -11.51 11.91 2.66
CA LYS A 23 -12.78 11.25 2.37
C LYS A 23 -12.87 9.86 3.01
N LEU A 24 -11.83 9.04 2.90
CA LEU A 24 -11.81 7.69 3.48
C LEU A 24 -11.93 7.73 5.01
N CYS A 25 -11.31 8.71 5.67
CA CYS A 25 -11.41 8.89 7.12
C CYS A 25 -12.83 9.24 7.60
N THR A 26 -13.66 9.83 6.74
CA THR A 26 -15.07 10.16 7.07
C THR A 26 -16.05 9.01 6.87
N LEU A 27 -15.62 7.91 6.25
CA LEU A 27 -16.49 6.78 5.97
C LEU A 27 -16.75 5.91 7.22
N SER A 28 -17.88 5.20 7.20
CA SER A 28 -18.10 4.12 8.15
C SER A 28 -17.09 2.99 7.89
N THR A 29 -16.81 2.16 8.90
CA THR A 29 -15.88 1.03 8.78
C THR A 29 -16.25 0.11 7.61
N ILE A 30 -17.55 -0.15 7.40
CA ILE A 30 -18.03 -1.02 6.32
C ILE A 30 -17.75 -0.37 4.95
N ASP A 31 -18.07 0.91 4.79
CA ASP A 31 -17.88 1.62 3.53
C ASP A 31 -16.40 1.80 3.20
N TYR A 32 -15.55 2.03 4.21
CA TYR A 32 -14.10 2.07 4.06
C TYR A 32 -13.56 0.76 3.47
N TYR A 33 -13.89 -0.39 4.06
CA TYR A 33 -13.43 -1.68 3.54
C TYR A 33 -13.96 -1.97 2.14
N GLN A 34 -15.20 -1.59 1.82
CA GLN A 34 -15.72 -1.73 0.46
C GLN A 34 -14.92 -0.92 -0.56
N GLN A 35 -14.52 0.31 -0.22
CA GLN A 35 -13.67 1.11 -1.10
C GLN A 35 -12.28 0.50 -1.25
N MET A 36 -11.70 0.01 -0.15
CA MET A 36 -10.38 -0.62 -0.17
C MET A 36 -10.36 -1.92 -0.97
N SER A 37 -11.41 -2.75 -0.90
CA SER A 37 -11.56 -3.95 -1.73
C SER A 37 -11.63 -3.62 -3.23
N LYS A 38 -12.32 -2.53 -3.60
CA LYS A 38 -12.35 -2.07 -5.00
C LYS A 38 -10.97 -1.62 -5.45
N TRP A 39 -10.25 -0.89 -4.60
CA TRP A 39 -8.89 -0.43 -4.90
C TRP A 39 -7.92 -1.60 -5.08
N LYS A 40 -8.02 -2.62 -4.22
CA LYS A 40 -7.25 -3.87 -4.33
C LYS A 40 -7.47 -4.56 -5.68
N ALA A 41 -8.73 -4.71 -6.12
CA ALA A 41 -9.05 -5.34 -7.40
C ALA A 41 -8.50 -4.55 -8.61
N VAL A 42 -8.45 -3.21 -8.52
CA VAL A 42 -7.84 -2.36 -9.56
C VAL A 42 -6.34 -2.59 -9.65
N ILE A 43 -5.64 -2.64 -8.50
CA ILE A 43 -4.20 -2.91 -8.46
C ILE A 43 -3.88 -4.30 -8.98
N GLU A 44 -4.61 -5.32 -8.53
CA GLU A 44 -4.41 -6.71 -8.98
C GLU A 44 -4.59 -6.84 -10.49
N LYS A 45 -5.59 -6.14 -11.06
CA LYS A 45 -5.80 -6.07 -12.49
C LYS A 45 -4.65 -5.36 -13.21
N ASP A 46 -4.20 -4.21 -12.71
CA ASP A 46 -3.09 -3.45 -13.30
C ASP A 46 -1.78 -4.25 -13.28
N ILE A 47 -1.50 -4.98 -12.20
CA ILE A 47 -0.35 -5.89 -12.09
C ILE A 47 -0.47 -7.04 -13.09
N ALA A 48 -1.65 -7.65 -13.19
CA ALA A 48 -1.89 -8.74 -14.14
C ALA A 48 -1.78 -8.29 -15.61
N GLU A 49 -2.17 -7.06 -15.91
CA GLU A 49 -2.07 -6.45 -17.25
C GLU A 49 -0.65 -5.94 -17.55
N SER A 50 0.06 -5.41 -16.55
CA SER A 50 1.45 -4.94 -16.63
C SER A 50 2.48 -6.09 -16.71
N GLY A 51 2.09 -7.29 -16.27
CA GLY A 51 2.88 -8.53 -16.40
C GLY A 51 3.22 -8.95 -17.83
N ALA A 52 2.66 -8.30 -18.86
CA ALA A 52 3.02 -8.51 -20.26
C ALA A 52 4.18 -7.61 -20.75
N GLU A 53 4.49 -6.49 -20.10
CA GLU A 53 5.48 -5.53 -20.58
C GLU A 53 6.23 -4.80 -19.44
N THR A 54 6.98 -5.53 -18.61
CA THR A 54 8.05 -4.90 -17.80
C THR A 54 9.41 -5.47 -18.19
N THR A 55 9.86 -5.10 -19.40
CA THR A 55 11.29 -5.09 -19.74
C THR A 55 11.73 -3.64 -19.82
N SER A 56 12.06 -3.03 -18.68
CA SER A 56 12.88 -1.82 -18.61
C SER A 56 13.59 -1.74 -17.27
N ALA A 57 14.75 -2.41 -17.26
CA ALA A 57 15.99 -2.04 -16.60
C ALA A 57 15.88 -1.14 -15.35
N THR A 58 15.83 -1.77 -14.18
CA THR A 58 16.68 -1.33 -13.06
C THR A 58 17.56 -2.52 -12.69
N THR A 59 18.84 -2.41 -13.01
CA THR A 59 19.86 -3.35 -12.55
C THR A 59 19.98 -3.24 -11.03
N VAL A 60 19.38 -4.16 -10.29
CA VAL A 60 19.89 -4.56 -8.98
C VAL A 60 20.08 -6.07 -9.04
N ALA A 61 21.34 -6.46 -8.99
CA ALA A 61 21.73 -7.85 -9.04
C ALA A 61 21.22 -8.60 -7.79
N GLN A 62 20.61 -9.75 -8.07
CA GLN A 62 20.82 -11.02 -7.38
C GLN A 62 20.14 -11.23 -6.02
N GLY A 63 19.10 -12.07 -6.06
CA GLY A 63 18.59 -12.85 -4.95
C GLY A 63 17.35 -13.61 -5.42
N ASP A 64 17.54 -14.86 -5.86
CA ASP A 64 16.44 -15.80 -6.01
C ASP A 64 15.67 -15.85 -4.68
N SER A 65 14.44 -15.35 -4.67
CA SER A 65 13.52 -15.63 -3.57
C SER A 65 12.10 -15.43 -4.07
N ASP A 66 11.37 -16.54 -4.15
CA ASP A 66 9.94 -16.64 -4.43
C ASP A 66 9.17 -15.55 -3.67
N SER A 67 8.85 -14.47 -4.37
CA SER A 67 8.22 -13.28 -3.80
C SER A 67 6.69 -13.38 -3.85
N ASP A 68 6.16 -14.54 -3.44
CA ASP A 68 4.73 -14.70 -3.12
C ASP A 68 4.51 -14.78 -1.59
N SER A 69 5.58 -14.86 -0.78
CA SER A 69 5.46 -15.06 0.67
C SER A 69 5.36 -13.79 1.52
N PHE A 70 5.64 -12.58 0.98
CA PHE A 70 5.65 -11.36 1.79
C PHE A 70 4.24 -10.93 2.22
N LEU A 71 3.23 -11.17 1.38
CA LEU A 71 1.84 -10.83 1.68
C LEU A 71 1.14 -11.88 2.54
N ASP A 72 1.54 -13.16 2.45
CA ASP A 72 1.03 -14.24 3.30
C ASP A 72 1.65 -14.25 4.72
N GLN A 73 2.76 -13.54 4.93
CA GLN A 73 3.43 -13.45 6.24
C GLN A 73 2.85 -12.43 7.20
N LEU A 74 1.88 -11.60 6.77
CA LEU A 74 1.13 -10.76 7.69
C LEU A 74 0.05 -11.62 8.37
N ASP A 75 0.48 -12.50 9.27
CA ASP A 75 -0.43 -13.20 10.16
C ASP A 75 -1.12 -12.16 11.03
N TYR A 76 -2.43 -11.97 10.80
CA TYR A 76 -3.26 -11.01 11.53
C TYR A 76 -3.22 -11.25 13.05
N ALA A 77 -2.86 -12.45 13.49
CA ALA A 77 -2.63 -12.77 14.90
C ALA A 77 -1.47 -11.97 15.49
N ASP A 78 -0.39 -11.76 14.74
CA ASP A 78 0.80 -11.04 15.20
C ASP A 78 0.52 -9.52 15.25
N ALA A 79 -0.23 -9.00 14.27
CA ALA A 79 -0.69 -7.62 14.27
C ALA A 79 -1.65 -7.29 15.45
N MET A 80 -2.55 -8.22 15.80
CA MET A 80 -3.45 -8.07 16.95
C MET A 80 -2.69 -8.12 18.28
N ALA A 81 -1.69 -9.01 18.40
CA ALA A 81 -0.87 -9.14 19.59
C ALA A 81 -0.02 -7.88 19.88
N ILE A 82 0.48 -7.21 18.84
CA ILE A 82 1.22 -5.95 18.97
C ILE A 82 0.30 -4.83 19.52
N ILE A 83 -0.91 -4.70 19.00
CA ILE A 83 -1.88 -3.69 19.45
C ILE A 83 -2.32 -3.95 20.90
N GLU A 84 -2.45 -5.22 21.30
CA GLU A 84 -2.83 -5.60 22.67
C GLU A 84 -1.69 -5.38 23.66
N ALA A 85 -0.44 -5.64 23.27
CA ALA A 85 0.75 -5.36 24.08
C ALA A 85 0.95 -3.87 24.34
N GLU A 86 0.62 -3.00 23.39
CA GLU A 86 0.73 -1.54 23.56
C GLU A 86 -0.37 -0.96 24.47
N GLN A 87 -1.56 -1.57 24.53
CA GLN A 87 -2.64 -1.12 25.41
C GLN A 87 -2.45 -1.54 26.88
N GLY A 88 -1.66 -2.58 27.14
CA GLY A 88 -1.30 -3.02 28.49
C GLY A 88 -0.29 -2.13 29.21
N LEU A 89 0.46 -1.28 28.50
CA LEU A 89 1.55 -0.48 29.06
C LEU A 89 1.08 0.89 29.63
N ALA A 90 -0.21 1.21 29.51
CA ALA A 90 -0.81 2.44 30.02
C ALA A 90 -1.43 2.31 31.43
N MET A 91 -1.23 1.17 32.11
CA MET A 91 -1.81 0.92 33.44
C MET A 91 -0.82 0.33 34.45
N GLU A 92 0.37 0.94 34.58
CA GLU A 92 1.17 0.85 35.82
C GLU A 92 1.69 2.22 36.27
#